data_AF-A0A0D3AGF3-F1
#
_entry.id   AF-A0A0D3AGF3-F1
#
_cell.length_a   1.000
_cell.length_b   1.000
_cell.length_c   1.000
_cell.angle_alpha   90.00
_cell.angle_beta   90.00
_cell.angle_gamma   90.00
#
_symmetry.space_group_name_H-M   'P 1'
#
loop_
_entity.id
_entity.type
_entity.pdbx_description
1 polymer ?
#
loop_
_entity_poly.entity_id
_entity_poly.type
_entity_poly.pdbx_seq_one_letter_code
_entity_poly.pdbx_strand_id
1 'polypeptide(L)'
;MIGTIRLLVYAGGITRTVKFSVIRAKAPYNAILGTPWLHSMKAVPSTYHQCVKFPGKDGKTQTIRGDQQAARELLIATIKMQQEASLVNSISKPLNKI
;
A
#
# COMPACT_ATOMS: atom_id res chain seq x y z
N MET A 1 16.24 -2.07 -2.85
CA MET A 1 15.95 -1.05 -1.82
C MET A 1 16.75 0.19 -2.15
N ILE A 2 16.14 1.38 -2.19
CA ILE A 2 16.82 2.66 -2.50
C ILE A 2 17.33 3.32 -1.22
N GLY A 3 16.61 3.19 -0.11
CA GLY A 3 16.99 3.79 1.16
C GLY A 3 15.83 3.79 2.16
N THR A 4 15.92 4.62 3.19
CA THR A 4 14.83 4.80 4.17
C THR A 4 14.50 6.27 4.36
N ILE A 5 13.23 6.57 4.56
CA ILE A 5 12.73 7.94 4.83
C ILE A 5 11.84 7.92 6.08
N ARG A 6 11.81 9.03 6.82
CA ARG A 6 10.86 9.24 7.92
C ARG A 6 9.77 10.20 7.45
N LEU A 7 8.53 9.75 7.48
CA LEU A 7 7.37 10.55 7.07
C LEU A 7 6.34 10.60 8.19
N LEU A 8 5.62 11.73 8.28
CA LEU A 8 4.46 11.86 9.14
C LEU A 8 3.27 11.18 8.47
N VAL A 9 2.64 10.25 9.17
CA VAL A 9 1.42 9.57 8.73
C VAL A 9 0.27 10.07 9.61
N TYR A 10 -0.72 10.69 8.98
CA TYR A 10 -1.94 11.14 9.63
C TYR A 10 -3.07 10.14 9.40
N ALA A 11 -3.70 9.69 10.48
CA ALA A 11 -4.79 8.71 10.45
C ALA A 11 -5.77 8.96 11.61
N GLY A 12 -7.04 9.21 11.28
CA GLY A 12 -8.12 9.37 12.28
C GLY A 12 -7.83 10.41 13.38
N GLY A 13 -7.18 11.53 13.04
CA GLY A 13 -6.83 12.59 14.00
C GLY A 13 -5.50 12.41 14.71
N ILE A 14 -4.78 11.31 14.48
CA ILE A 14 -3.49 10.98 15.11
C ILE A 14 -2.39 11.05 14.06
N THR A 15 -1.25 11.62 14.45
CA THR A 15 -0.05 11.69 13.62
C THR A 15 1.04 10.82 14.24
N ARG A 16 1.68 9.97 13.42
CA ARG A 16 2.85 9.18 13.81
C ARG A 16 3.99 9.36 12.80
N THR A 17 5.21 9.53 13.30
CA THR A 17 6.42 9.48 12.46
C THR A 17 6.75 8.02 12.17
N VAL A 18 6.71 7.63 10.89
CA VAL A 18 6.95 6.26 10.43
C VAL A 18 8.22 6.21 9.59
N LYS A 19 9.08 5.24 9.87
CA LYS A 19 10.25 4.94 9.04
C LYS A 19 9.82 3.99 7.93
N PHE A 20 9.89 4.44 6.68
CA PHE A 20 9.61 3.65 5.49
C PHE A 20 10.90 3.17 4.84
N SER A 21 10.85 1.97 4.25
CA SER A 21 11.84 1.53 3.27
C SER A 21 11.36 1.94 1.88
N VAL A 22 12.21 2.65 1.14
CA VAL A 22 11.90 3.13 -0.20
C VAL A 22 12.39 2.11 -1.21
N ILE A 23 11.51 1.66 -2.10
CA ILE A 23 11.83 0.72 -3.16
C ILE A 23 11.45 1.31 -4.51
N ARG A 24 12.24 1.01 -5.55
CA ARG A 24 11.90 1.37 -6.94
C ARG A 24 11.11 0.22 -7.53
N ALA A 25 9.80 0.26 -7.42
CA ALA A 25 8.92 -0.76 -7.95
C ALA A 25 7.68 -0.14 -8.59
N LYS A 26 7.19 -0.72 -9.68
CA LYS A 26 5.83 -0.45 -10.17
C LYS A 26 4.88 -1.19 -9.23
N ALA A 27 4.13 -0.44 -8.45
CA ALA A 27 3.13 -0.96 -7.52
C ALA A 27 1.87 -0.12 -7.63
N PRO A 28 0.69 -0.69 -7.40
CA PRO A 28 -0.57 0.05 -7.47
C PRO A 28 -0.80 0.93 -6.22
N TYR A 29 0.11 0.89 -5.24
CA TYR A 29 0.03 1.64 -3.98
C TYR A 29 1.33 2.43 -3.72
N ASN A 30 1.20 3.52 -2.95
CA ASN A 30 2.32 4.42 -2.64
C ASN A 30 3.08 4.02 -1.37
N ALA A 31 2.40 3.43 -0.39
CA ALA A 31 2.98 3.06 0.91
C ALA A 31 2.25 1.87 1.54
N ILE A 32 2.99 1.06 2.29
CA ILE A 32 2.44 -0.03 3.11
C ILE A 32 2.73 0.31 4.58
N LEU A 33 1.69 0.32 5.40
CA LEU A 33 1.80 0.47 6.85
C LEU A 33 1.84 -0.91 7.49
N GLY A 34 3.04 -1.31 7.93
CA GLY A 34 3.24 -2.60 8.58
C GLY A 34 2.91 -2.62 10.07
N THR A 35 3.21 -3.76 10.69
CA THR A 35 3.07 -4.02 12.12
C THR A 35 3.65 -2.92 13.03
N PRO A 36 4.83 -2.31 12.75
CA PRO A 36 5.36 -1.25 13.60
C PRO A 36 4.40 -0.06 13.73
N TRP A 37 3.76 0.35 12.63
CA TRP A 37 2.79 1.44 12.68
C TRP A 37 1.51 1.02 13.42
N LEU A 38 1.00 -0.19 13.15
CA LEU A 38 -0.18 -0.73 13.86
C LEU A 38 0.05 -0.76 15.38
N HIS A 39 1.21 -1.24 15.83
CA HIS A 39 1.55 -1.26 17.26
C HIS A 39 1.65 0.16 17.84
N SER A 40 2.28 1.10 17.12
CA SER A 40 2.39 2.50 17.57
C SER A 40 1.03 3.20 17.71
N MET A 41 0.04 2.73 16.96
CA MET A 41 -1.34 3.21 16.99
C MET A 41 -2.22 2.45 17.97
N LYS A 42 -1.72 1.36 18.59
CA LYS A 42 -2.55 0.37 19.31
C LYS A 42 -3.72 -0.11 18.46
N ALA A 43 -3.45 -0.30 17.16
CA ALA A 43 -4.47 -0.58 16.17
C ALA A 43 -4.76 -2.08 16.06
N VAL A 44 -6.03 -2.41 15.87
CA VAL A 44 -6.54 -3.76 15.65
C VAL A 44 -7.11 -3.82 14.22
N PRO A 45 -6.40 -4.45 13.26
CA PRO A 45 -6.93 -4.70 11.94
C PRO A 45 -7.90 -5.90 11.97
N SER A 46 -8.99 -5.80 11.22
CA SER A 46 -9.91 -6.90 10.94
C SER A 46 -10.06 -7.07 9.44
N THR A 47 -9.62 -8.21 8.93
CA THR A 47 -9.77 -8.58 7.52
C THR A 47 -11.23 -8.87 7.19
N TYR A 48 -11.94 -9.57 8.08
CA TYR A 48 -13.36 -9.90 7.92
C TYR A 48 -14.24 -8.64 7.80
N HIS A 49 -14.04 -7.66 8.67
CA HIS A 49 -14.79 -6.39 8.62
C HIS A 49 -14.15 -5.32 7.73
N GLN A 50 -13.03 -5.64 7.08
CA GLN A 50 -12.22 -4.73 6.26
C GLN A 50 -12.03 -3.37 6.94
N CYS A 51 -11.59 -3.37 8.20
CA CYS A 51 -11.38 -2.12 8.94
C CYS A 51 -10.20 -2.20 9.90
N VAL A 52 -9.72 -1.04 10.31
CA VAL A 52 -8.69 -0.90 11.33
C VAL A 52 -9.24 0.00 12.44
N LYS A 53 -9.27 -0.52 13.66
CA LYS A 53 -9.72 0.21 14.85
C LYS A 53 -8.54 0.62 15.71
N PHE A 54 -8.60 1.79 16.35
CA PHE A 54 -7.58 2.26 17.29
C PHE A 54 -8.16 3.30 18.25
N PRO A 55 -7.55 3.52 19.43
CA PRO A 55 -7.96 4.57 20.35
C PRO A 55 -7.67 5.96 19.75
N GLY A 56 -8.70 6.81 19.70
CA GLY A 56 -8.63 8.23 19.37
C GLY A 56 -8.03 9.07 20.50
N LYS A 57 -7.75 10.35 20.20
CA LYS A 57 -7.20 11.30 21.18
C LYS A 57 -8.13 11.56 22.37
N ASP A 58 -9.44 11.46 22.15
CA ASP A 58 -10.51 11.62 23.14
C ASP A 58 -10.85 10.30 23.86
N GLY A 59 -10.07 9.24 23.64
CA GLY A 59 -10.33 7.91 24.18
C GLY A 59 -11.43 7.13 23.44
N LYS A 60 -12.14 7.74 22.48
CA LYS A 60 -13.13 7.02 21.67
C LYS A 60 -12.46 6.15 20.63
N THR A 61 -13.09 5.04 20.27
CA THR A 61 -12.56 4.17 19.21
C THR A 61 -12.74 4.83 17.85
N GLN A 62 -11.63 5.07 17.15
CA GLN A 62 -11.62 5.46 15.75
C GLN A 62 -11.62 4.21 14.87
N THR A 63 -12.31 4.29 13.73
CA THR A 63 -12.37 3.20 12.75
C THR A 63 -12.04 3.75 11.37
N ILE A 64 -11.01 3.21 10.73
CA ILE A 64 -10.76 3.39 9.30
C ILE A 64 -11.40 2.19 8.61
N ARG A 65 -12.34 2.44 7.69
CA ARG A 65 -12.95 1.40 6.86
C ARG A 65 -12.19 1.29 5.54
N GLY A 66 -12.02 0.07 5.07
CA GLY A 66 -11.56 -0.21 3.73
C GLY A 66 -12.62 0.19 2.70
N ASP A 67 -12.14 0.46 1.49
CA ASP A 67 -12.97 0.71 0.32
C ASP A 67 -12.85 -0.49 -0.61
N GLN A 68 -13.93 -1.27 -0.68
CA GLN A 68 -13.95 -2.49 -1.50
C GLN A 68 -13.92 -2.18 -2.99
N GLN A 69 -14.52 -1.07 -3.43
CA GLN A 69 -14.52 -0.66 -4.83
C GLN A 69 -13.10 -0.27 -5.25
N ALA A 70 -12.46 0.61 -4.47
CA ALA A 70 -11.07 1.00 -4.72
C ALA A 70 -10.13 -0.20 -4.69
N ALA A 71 -10.33 -1.17 -3.77
CA ALA A 71 -9.53 -2.39 -3.72
C ALA A 71 -9.67 -3.25 -4.98
N ARG A 72 -10.88 -3.34 -5.56
CA ARG A 72 -11.10 -4.05 -6.84
C ARG A 72 -10.40 -3.35 -8.00
N GLU A 73 -10.52 -2.02 -8.07
CA GLU A 73 -9.86 -1.22 -9.10
C GLU A 73 -8.33 -1.34 -9.02
N LEU A 74 -7.77 -1.31 -7.81
CA LEU A 74 -6.36 -1.55 -7.53
C LEU A 74 -5.90 -2.93 -8.05
N LEU A 75 -6.70 -3.97 -7.81
CA LEU A 75 -6.40 -5.33 -8.29
C LEU A 75 -6.39 -5.39 -9.83
N ILE A 76 -7.40 -4.79 -10.48
CA ILE A 76 -7.47 -4.72 -11.95
C ILE A 76 -6.25 -3.97 -12.50
N ALA A 77 -5.90 -2.82 -11.92
CA ALA A 77 -4.71 -2.06 -12.31
C ALA A 77 -3.43 -2.89 -12.16
N THR A 78 -3.30 -3.65 -11.07
CA THR A 78 -2.16 -4.54 -10.83
C THR A 78 -2.02 -5.60 -11.91
N ILE A 79 -3.12 -6.27 -12.27
CA ILE A 79 -3.13 -7.32 -13.31
C ILE A 79 -2.73 -6.72 -14.67
N LYS A 80 -3.28 -5.54 -15.02
CA LYS A 80 -2.91 -4.83 -16.26
C LYS A 80 -1.43 -4.47 -16.29
N MET A 81 -0.89 -3.92 -15.19
CA MET A 81 0.54 -3.60 -15.08
C MET A 81 1.45 -4.83 -15.26
N GLN A 82 1.02 -6.00 -14.77
CA GLN A 82 1.75 -7.25 -14.94
C GLN A 82 1.71 -7.76 -16.39
N GLN A 83 0.55 -7.64 -17.05
CA GLN A 83 0.40 -7.99 -18.48
C GLN A 83 1.28 -7.08 -19.36
N GLU A 84 1.27 -5.78 -19.15
CA GLU A 84 2.10 -4.84 -19.91
C GLU A 84 3.60 -5.14 -19.73
N ALA A 85 4.05 -5.42 -18.51
CA ALA A 85 5.43 -5.83 -18.26
C ALA A 85 5.81 -7.14 -18.97
N SER A 86 4.85 -8.08 -19.12
CA SER A 86 5.07 -9.33 -19.85
C SER A 86 5.17 -9.12 -21.37
N LEU A 87 4.41 -8.18 -21.94
CA LEU A 87 4.43 -7.85 -23.37
C LEU A 87 5.72 -7.11 -23.79
N VAL A 88 6.29 -6.27 -22.92
CA VAL A 88 7.57 -5.58 -23.20
C VAL A 88 8.73 -6.59 -23.33
N ASN A 89 8.68 -7.70 -22.60
CA ASN A 89 9.73 -8.73 -22.66
C ASN A 89 9.68 -9.58 -23.95
N SER A 90 8.54 -9.68 -24.62
CA SER A 90 8.35 -10.49 -25.84
C SER A 90 8.65 -9.75 -27.15
N ILE A 91 8.78 -8.42 -27.16
CA ILE A 91 9.09 -7.62 -28.36
C ILE A 91 10.62 -7.60 -28.68
N SER A 92 11.46 -8.19 -27.83
CA SER A 92 12.93 -8.07 -27.92
C SER A 92 13.66 -9.01 -28.90
N LYS A 93 12.98 -9.89 -29.65
CA LYS A 93 13.65 -10.64 -30.74
C LYS A 93 13.42 -9.93 -32.08
N PRO A 94 14.41 -9.18 -32.62
CA PRO A 94 14.31 -8.68 -33.97
C PRO A 94 14.35 -9.88 -34.93
N LEU A 95 13.32 -10.02 -35.76
CA LEU A 95 13.41 -10.83 -36.97
C LEU A 95 14.34 -10.11 -37.95
N ASN A 96 15.65 -10.32 -37.79
CA ASN A 96 16.58 -10.20 -38.91
C ASN A 96 16.65 -11.58 -39.57
N LYS A 97 16.04 -11.70 -40.75
CA LYS A 97 16.50 -12.65 -41.76
C LYS A 97 16.58 -11.92 -43.10
N ILE A 98 17.81 -11.90 -43.59
CA ILE A 98 18.27 -11.59 -44.94
C ILE A 98 17.52 -12.49 -45.93
#